data_AF-A0A241ZFJ5-F1
#
_entry.id   AF-A0A241ZFJ5-F1
#
_cell.length_a   1.000
_cell.length_b   1.000
_cell.length_c   1.000
_cell.angle_alpha   90.00
_cell.angle_beta   90.00
_cell.angle_gamma   90.00
#
_symmetry.space_group_name_H-M   'P 1'
#
loop_
_entity.id
_entity.type
_entity.pdbx_description
1 polymer ?
#
loop_
_entity_poly.entity_id
_entity_poly.type
_entity_poly.pdbx_seq_one_letter_code
_entity_poly.pdbx_strand_id
1 'polypeptide(L)'
;MGFNFLDLNDNIRNAMLEEVNLDISSNTLYYSKRFNQHGIDSYPNILIESIKGGNEQTLANAIRKDHMFNASSVDKNGRASKTPSNAHETLAEGEFNRFYIRALARIAINENKELEVYRAKEVSNARSESIQKIGITVNPNDLLADLRKNIGIDTFLGLPGGVNSGLSVKLV
;
A
#
# COMPACT_ATOMS: atom_id res chain seq x y z
N MET A 1 -2.66 -16.05 -0.09
CA MET A 1 -3.89 -15.39 -0.60
C MET A 1 -3.64 -13.91 -0.66
N GLY A 2 -4.21 -13.25 -1.68
CA GLY A 2 -4.11 -11.81 -1.86
C GLY A 2 -5.11 -11.02 -1.03
N PHE A 3 -5.10 -9.71 -1.24
CA PHE A 3 -6.13 -8.81 -0.75
C PHE A 3 -7.40 -8.94 -1.59
N ASN A 4 -8.54 -8.92 -0.91
CA ASN A 4 -9.86 -8.78 -1.50
C ASN A 4 -10.31 -7.33 -1.35
N PHE A 5 -10.10 -6.53 -2.39
CA PHE A 5 -10.50 -5.12 -2.43
C PHE A 5 -11.96 -4.99 -2.88
N LEU A 6 -12.86 -4.71 -1.95
CA LEU A 6 -14.31 -4.76 -2.19
C LEU A 6 -14.81 -3.70 -3.16
N ASP A 7 -14.20 -2.52 -3.14
CA ASP A 7 -14.64 -1.36 -3.95
C ASP A 7 -13.76 -1.13 -5.18
N LEU A 8 -12.79 -2.02 -5.49
CA LEU A 8 -11.85 -1.80 -6.58
C LEU A 8 -12.54 -1.90 -7.96
N ASN A 9 -12.86 -0.74 -8.52
CA ASN A 9 -13.44 -0.56 -9.86
C ASN A 9 -12.64 0.49 -10.65
N ASP A 10 -13.03 0.74 -11.90
CA ASP A 10 -12.30 1.67 -12.79
C ASP A 10 -12.22 3.10 -12.25
N ASN A 11 -13.25 3.58 -11.55
CA ASN A 11 -13.23 4.90 -10.91
C ASN A 11 -12.17 4.96 -9.80
N ILE A 12 -12.11 3.93 -8.96
CA ILE A 12 -11.09 3.81 -7.91
C ILE A 12 -9.70 3.66 -8.50
N ARG A 13 -9.52 2.88 -9.57
CA ARG A 13 -8.24 2.75 -10.27
C ARG A 13 -7.77 4.09 -10.82
N ASN A 14 -8.65 4.87 -11.45
CA ASN A 14 -8.31 6.21 -11.94
C ASN A 14 -7.89 7.13 -10.78
N ALA A 15 -8.63 7.11 -9.67
CA ALA A 15 -8.25 7.86 -8.47
C ALA A 15 -6.91 7.40 -7.86
N MET A 16 -6.62 6.10 -7.87
CA MET A 16 -5.32 5.57 -7.44
C MET A 16 -4.18 6.09 -8.33
N LEU A 17 -4.37 6.10 -9.66
CA LEU A 17 -3.39 6.63 -10.60
C LEU A 17 -3.12 8.12 -10.37
N GLU A 18 -4.15 8.90 -10.09
CA GLU A 18 -4.00 10.31 -9.75
C GLU A 18 -3.19 10.51 -8.45
N GLU A 19 -3.42 9.69 -7.42
CA GLU A 19 -2.61 9.73 -6.20
C GLU A 19 -1.14 9.33 -6.43
N VAL A 20 -0.90 8.34 -7.29
CA VAL A 20 0.48 7.96 -7.68
C VAL A 20 1.16 9.08 -8.46
N ASN A 21 0.48 9.68 -9.43
CA ASN A 21 1.02 10.79 -10.21
C ASN A 21 1.28 12.04 -9.34
N LEU A 22 0.44 12.27 -8.33
CA LEU A 22 0.66 13.32 -7.33
C LEU A 22 1.96 13.08 -6.57
N ASP A 23 2.20 11.84 -6.10
CA ASP A 23 3.41 11.48 -5.38
C ASP A 23 4.67 11.55 -6.27
N ILE A 24 4.56 11.16 -7.55
CA ILE A 24 5.67 11.27 -8.52
C ILE A 24 6.01 12.73 -8.78
N SER A 25 5.01 13.56 -9.08
CA SER A 25 5.22 14.99 -9.39
C SER A 25 5.71 15.79 -8.18
N SER A 26 5.33 15.38 -6.96
CA SER A 26 5.78 15.98 -5.71
C SER A 26 7.09 15.39 -5.19
N ASN A 27 7.67 14.40 -5.87
CA ASN A 27 8.86 13.64 -5.45
C ASN A 27 8.73 13.04 -4.04
N THR A 28 7.53 12.56 -3.70
CA THR A 28 7.18 11.98 -2.40
C THR A 28 6.80 10.51 -2.50
N LEU A 29 6.92 9.89 -3.68
CA LEU A 29 6.68 8.46 -3.86
C LEU A 29 7.62 7.64 -2.97
N TYR A 30 7.09 6.63 -2.29
CA TYR A 30 7.90 5.75 -1.44
C TYR A 30 8.75 4.81 -2.29
N TYR A 31 10.04 4.74 -1.99
CA TYR A 31 10.95 3.75 -2.55
C TYR A 31 11.49 2.85 -1.44
N SER A 32 11.44 1.54 -1.66
CA SER A 32 12.04 0.59 -0.74
C SER A 32 13.56 0.81 -0.67
N LYS A 33 14.11 0.91 0.54
CA LYS A 33 15.57 0.96 0.79
C LYS A 33 16.32 -0.27 0.26
N ARG A 34 15.58 -1.32 -0.11
CA ARG A 34 16.13 -2.58 -0.65
C ARG A 34 16.18 -2.58 -2.18
N PHE A 35 15.63 -1.58 -2.86
CA PHE A 35 15.73 -1.46 -4.32
C PHE A 35 17.19 -1.30 -4.75
N ASN A 36 17.51 -1.93 -5.88
CA ASN A 36 18.69 -1.58 -6.67
C ASN A 36 18.36 -0.39 -7.59
N GLN A 37 19.35 0.10 -8.36
CA GLN A 37 19.12 1.25 -9.24
C GLN A 37 18.01 0.98 -10.26
N HIS A 38 18.00 -0.21 -10.86
CA HIS A 38 16.93 -0.60 -11.80
C HIS A 38 15.55 -0.60 -11.13
N GLY A 39 15.46 -0.99 -9.86
CA GLY A 39 14.24 -0.94 -9.08
C GLY A 39 13.75 0.49 -8.87
N ILE A 40 14.65 1.42 -8.56
CA ILE A 40 14.30 2.84 -8.39
C ILE A 40 13.76 3.41 -9.71
N ASP A 41 14.40 3.10 -10.83
CA ASP A 41 14.05 3.65 -12.14
C ASP A 41 12.74 3.05 -12.69
N SER A 42 12.52 1.74 -12.50
CA SER A 42 11.37 1.02 -13.09
C SER A 42 10.12 1.02 -12.21
N TYR A 43 10.26 1.22 -10.88
CA TYR A 43 9.15 1.07 -9.93
C TYR A 43 7.93 1.94 -10.23
N PRO A 44 8.06 3.25 -10.53
CA PRO A 44 6.89 4.09 -10.80
C PRO A 44 6.03 3.55 -11.94
N ASN A 45 6.66 3.10 -13.03
CA ASN A 45 5.96 2.57 -14.19
C ASN A 45 5.27 1.24 -13.87
N ILE A 46 5.94 0.33 -13.17
CA ILE A 46 5.37 -0.97 -12.77
C ILE A 46 4.17 -0.78 -11.82
N LEU A 47 4.26 0.18 -10.90
CA LEU A 47 3.16 0.53 -10.00
C LEU A 47 1.93 1.02 -10.80
N ILE A 48 2.13 1.94 -11.73
CA ILE A 48 1.08 2.46 -12.61
C ILE A 48 0.41 1.34 -13.41
N GLU A 49 1.19 0.47 -14.07
CA GLU A 49 0.64 -0.62 -14.87
C GLU A 49 -0.12 -1.65 -14.02
N SER A 50 0.38 -1.93 -12.81
CA SER A 50 -0.32 -2.81 -11.86
C SER A 50 -1.65 -2.22 -11.38
N ILE A 51 -1.75 -0.89 -11.23
CA ILE A 51 -3.00 -0.22 -10.86
C ILE A 51 -3.99 -0.18 -12.03
N LYS A 52 -3.53 -0.05 -13.27
CA LYS A 52 -4.42 -0.03 -14.44
C LYS A 52 -5.17 -1.35 -14.65
N GLY A 53 -4.46 -2.47 -14.60
CA GLY A 53 -5.03 -3.77 -15.00
C GLY A 53 -4.89 -4.91 -13.99
N GLY A 54 -4.20 -4.67 -12.87
CA GLY A 54 -3.79 -5.73 -11.95
C GLY A 54 -4.23 -5.49 -10.51
N ASN A 55 -3.48 -6.08 -9.60
CA ASN A 55 -3.62 -5.95 -8.16
C ASN A 55 -2.23 -6.01 -7.48
N GLU A 56 -2.21 -6.15 -6.16
CA GLU A 56 -0.99 -6.26 -5.38
C GLU A 56 -0.14 -7.49 -5.77
N GLN A 57 -0.75 -8.58 -6.23
CA GLN A 57 0.00 -9.75 -6.72
C GLN A 57 0.65 -9.46 -8.07
N THR A 58 -0.03 -8.75 -8.97
CA THR A 58 0.56 -8.31 -10.25
C THR A 58 1.81 -7.47 -9.99
N LEU A 59 1.71 -6.53 -9.03
CA LEU A 59 2.84 -5.70 -8.61
C LEU A 59 3.98 -6.54 -8.00
N ALA A 60 3.66 -7.44 -7.07
CA ALA A 60 4.65 -8.32 -6.44
C ALA A 60 5.41 -9.18 -7.47
N ASN A 61 4.68 -9.74 -8.44
CA ASN A 61 5.24 -10.58 -9.49
C ASN A 61 6.13 -9.79 -10.45
N ALA A 62 5.73 -8.57 -10.82
CA ALA A 62 6.55 -7.69 -11.64
C ALA A 62 7.86 -7.31 -10.93
N ILE A 63 7.79 -6.91 -9.65
CA ILE A 63 8.97 -6.59 -8.83
C ILE A 63 9.95 -7.76 -8.74
N ARG A 64 9.40 -8.98 -8.57
CA ARG A 64 10.20 -10.21 -8.50
C ARG A 64 10.84 -10.55 -9.83
N LYS A 65 10.08 -10.52 -10.92
CA LYS A 65 10.52 -10.90 -12.27
C LYS A 65 11.61 -9.97 -12.79
N ASP A 66 11.51 -8.68 -12.46
CA ASP A 66 12.47 -7.67 -12.92
C ASP A 66 13.67 -7.53 -11.97
N HIS A 67 13.80 -8.42 -10.97
CA HIS A 67 14.94 -8.47 -10.06
C HIS A 67 15.28 -7.11 -9.41
N MET A 68 14.26 -6.37 -8.98
CA MET A 68 14.41 -4.97 -8.55
C MET A 68 15.09 -4.79 -7.18
N PHE A 69 15.31 -5.85 -6.41
CA PHE A 69 15.94 -5.77 -5.08
C PHE A 69 17.41 -6.19 -5.09
N ASN A 70 18.17 -5.55 -4.21
CA ASN A 70 19.50 -6.03 -3.84
C ASN A 70 19.40 -7.35 -3.06
N ALA A 71 20.34 -8.26 -3.30
CA ALA A 71 20.44 -9.52 -2.56
C ALA A 71 20.67 -9.31 -1.05
N SER A 72 21.36 -8.22 -0.70
CA SER A 72 21.58 -7.77 0.67
C SER A 72 21.29 -6.27 0.81
N SER A 73 20.86 -5.88 1.99
CA SER A 73 20.65 -4.49 2.39
C SER A 73 21.33 -4.25 3.72
N VAL A 74 21.83 -3.03 3.95
CA VAL A 74 22.38 -2.64 5.25
C VAL A 74 21.22 -2.35 6.20
N ASP A 75 21.24 -2.97 7.38
CA ASP A 75 20.26 -2.68 8.43
C ASP A 75 20.54 -1.32 9.11
N LYS A 76 19.66 -0.94 10.06
CA LYS A 76 19.79 0.32 10.81
C LYS A 76 21.09 0.42 11.63
N ASN A 77 21.75 -0.71 11.87
CA ASN A 77 22.96 -0.85 12.69
C ASN A 77 24.22 -1.03 11.82
N GLY A 78 24.14 -0.83 10.51
CA GLY A 78 25.28 -0.96 9.60
C GLY A 78 25.64 -2.40 9.23
N ARG A 79 24.82 -3.39 9.62
CA ARG A 79 25.10 -4.80 9.33
C ARG A 79 24.45 -5.22 8.02
N ALA A 80 25.19 -5.99 7.22
CA ALA A 80 24.63 -6.61 6.03
C ALA A 80 23.55 -7.63 6.43
N SER A 81 22.32 -7.37 6.00
CA SER A 81 21.17 -8.26 6.20
C SER A 81 20.69 -8.73 4.84
N LYS A 82 20.46 -10.04 4.70
CA LYS A 82 19.89 -10.60 3.47
C LYS A 82 18.49 -10.05 3.25
N THR A 83 18.18 -9.64 2.02
CA THR A 83 16.81 -9.25 1.68
C THR A 83 15.89 -10.45 1.85
N PRO A 84 14.81 -10.35 2.65
CA PRO A 84 13.85 -11.43 2.79
C PRO A 84 13.28 -11.84 1.44
N SER A 85 13.07 -13.15 1.25
CA SER A 85 12.52 -13.67 0.00
C SER A 85 11.14 -13.10 -0.32
N ASN A 86 10.33 -12.79 0.70
CA ASN A 86 8.98 -12.22 0.57
C ASN A 86 8.93 -10.67 0.57
N ALA A 87 10.08 -9.99 0.49
CA ALA A 87 10.11 -8.53 0.54
C ALA A 87 9.26 -7.87 -0.57
N HIS A 88 9.13 -8.55 -1.73
CA HIS A 88 8.43 -8.01 -2.90
C HIS A 88 6.93 -8.06 -2.69
N GLU A 89 6.43 -9.14 -2.07
CA GLU A 89 5.04 -9.28 -1.63
C GLU A 89 4.71 -8.24 -0.57
N THR A 90 5.57 -8.09 0.45
CA THR A 90 5.35 -7.11 1.53
C THR A 90 5.26 -5.67 1.00
N LEU A 91 6.16 -5.29 0.09
CA LEU A 91 6.13 -3.96 -0.52
C LEU A 91 4.87 -3.77 -1.36
N ALA A 92 4.55 -4.74 -2.21
CA ALA A 92 3.41 -4.64 -3.11
C ALA A 92 2.08 -4.56 -2.36
N GLU A 93 1.90 -5.40 -1.33
CA GLU A 93 0.71 -5.39 -0.48
C GLU A 93 0.56 -4.07 0.26
N GLY A 94 1.64 -3.54 0.84
CA GLY A 94 1.62 -2.27 1.56
C GLY A 94 1.27 -1.11 0.66
N GLU A 95 2.02 -0.93 -0.43
CA GLU A 95 1.88 0.24 -1.29
C GLU A 95 0.61 0.20 -2.14
N PHE A 96 0.23 -0.96 -2.70
CA PHE A 96 -1.01 -1.06 -3.46
C PHE A 96 -2.23 -0.76 -2.56
N ASN A 97 -2.28 -1.35 -1.36
CA ASN A 97 -3.34 -1.07 -0.41
C ASN A 97 -3.32 0.40 0.06
N ARG A 98 -2.14 0.99 0.26
CA ARG A 98 -2.00 2.41 0.63
C ARG A 98 -2.62 3.33 -0.44
N PHE A 99 -2.32 3.12 -1.71
CA PHE A 99 -2.92 3.91 -2.79
C PHE A 99 -4.41 3.64 -2.96
N TYR A 100 -4.85 2.39 -2.77
CA TYR A 100 -6.27 2.03 -2.76
C TYR A 100 -7.04 2.79 -1.66
N ILE A 101 -6.54 2.79 -0.42
CA ILE A 101 -7.17 3.50 0.70
C ILE A 101 -7.19 5.01 0.44
N ARG A 102 -6.11 5.60 -0.10
CA ARG A 102 -6.09 7.04 -0.46
C ARG A 102 -7.14 7.39 -1.51
N ALA A 103 -7.24 6.57 -2.56
CA ALA A 103 -8.23 6.76 -3.62
C ALA A 103 -9.66 6.66 -3.07
N LEU A 104 -9.92 5.65 -2.23
CA LEU A 104 -11.20 5.48 -1.55
C LEU A 104 -11.55 6.67 -0.66
N ALA A 105 -10.60 7.13 0.17
CA ALA A 105 -10.82 8.28 1.02
C ALA A 105 -11.17 9.52 0.21
N ARG A 106 -10.50 9.75 -0.91
CA ARG A 106 -10.82 10.86 -1.82
C ARG A 106 -12.24 10.76 -2.39
N ILE A 107 -12.66 9.57 -2.81
CA ILE A 107 -14.01 9.33 -3.33
C ILE A 107 -15.06 9.48 -2.22
N ALA A 108 -14.80 8.96 -1.02
CA ALA A 108 -15.67 9.11 0.13
C ALA A 108 -15.88 10.59 0.51
N ILE A 109 -14.83 11.43 0.47
CA ILE A 109 -14.93 12.89 0.68
C ILE A 109 -15.87 13.51 -0.36
N ASN A 110 -15.68 13.19 -1.64
CA ASN A 110 -16.47 13.76 -2.72
C ASN A 110 -17.94 13.32 -2.67
N GLU A 111 -18.20 12.09 -2.24
CA GLU A 111 -19.54 11.53 -2.11
C GLU A 111 -20.18 11.79 -0.73
N ASN A 112 -19.48 12.48 0.18
CA ASN A 112 -19.87 12.70 1.57
C ASN A 112 -20.26 11.40 2.29
N LYS A 113 -19.46 10.35 2.08
CA LYS A 113 -19.57 9.03 2.70
C LYS A 113 -18.50 8.82 3.76
N GLU A 114 -18.70 7.79 4.58
CA GLU A 114 -17.70 7.35 5.54
C GLU A 114 -16.94 6.12 5.01
N LEU A 115 -15.90 5.72 5.74
CA LEU A 115 -15.13 4.52 5.45
C LEU A 115 -15.16 3.59 6.66
N GLU A 116 -15.33 2.29 6.43
CA GLU A 116 -15.29 1.27 7.48
C GLU A 116 -14.06 0.37 7.28
N VAL A 117 -13.34 0.09 8.37
CA VAL A 117 -12.20 -0.82 8.35
C VAL A 117 -12.66 -2.28 8.27
N TYR A 118 -12.04 -3.07 7.40
CA TYR A 118 -12.30 -4.51 7.29
C TYR A 118 -11.03 -5.33 7.07
N ARG A 119 -11.12 -6.65 7.21
CA ARG A 119 -10.04 -7.58 6.85
C ARG A 119 -10.10 -7.89 5.35
N ALA A 120 -9.15 -7.37 4.61
CA ALA A 120 -9.02 -7.61 3.17
C ALA A 120 -8.18 -8.84 2.84
N LYS A 121 -7.27 -9.27 3.72
CA LYS A 121 -6.43 -10.46 3.51
C LYS A 121 -6.46 -11.35 4.74
N GLU A 122 -6.55 -12.66 4.53
CA GLU A 122 -6.45 -13.67 5.59
C GLU A 122 -5.06 -13.64 6.25
N VAL A 123 -5.06 -13.55 7.58
CA VAL A 123 -3.84 -13.53 8.40
C VAL A 123 -4.01 -14.52 9.55
N SER A 124 -3.22 -15.60 9.52
CA SER A 124 -3.37 -16.73 10.46
C SER A 124 -3.13 -16.37 11.93
N ASN A 125 -2.25 -15.40 12.20
CA ASN A 125 -1.93 -14.91 13.55
C ASN A 125 -2.10 -13.38 13.61
N ALA A 126 -3.35 -12.92 13.48
CA ALA A 126 -3.66 -11.50 13.53
C ALA A 126 -3.42 -10.94 14.95
N ARG A 127 -2.80 -9.76 15.03
CA ARG A 127 -2.58 -9.05 16.30
C ARG A 127 -3.92 -8.54 16.84
N SER A 128 -4.11 -8.56 18.16
CA SER A 128 -5.33 -8.11 18.82
C SER A 128 -5.73 -6.68 18.43
N GLU A 129 -4.76 -5.78 18.31
CA GLU A 129 -4.94 -4.39 17.85
C GLU A 129 -5.55 -4.32 16.45
N SER A 130 -5.11 -5.20 15.54
CA SER A 130 -5.65 -5.27 14.17
C SER A 130 -7.04 -5.91 14.12
N ILE A 131 -7.43 -6.69 15.11
CA ILE A 131 -8.78 -7.28 15.20
C ILE A 131 -9.76 -6.23 15.70
N GLN A 132 -9.38 -5.47 16.74
CA GLN A 132 -10.22 -4.44 17.35
C GLN A 132 -10.59 -3.30 16.39
N LYS A 133 -9.80 -3.09 15.32
CA LYS A 133 -10.09 -2.07 14.31
C LYS A 133 -11.19 -2.45 13.33
N ILE A 134 -11.51 -3.73 13.16
CA ILE A 134 -12.52 -4.15 12.18
C ILE A 134 -13.90 -3.60 12.59
N GLY A 135 -14.62 -3.02 11.64
CA GLY A 135 -15.93 -2.41 11.85
C GLY A 135 -15.87 -0.98 12.41
N ILE A 136 -14.67 -0.44 12.67
CA ILE A 136 -14.53 0.97 13.06
C ILE A 136 -14.70 1.84 11.82
N THR A 137 -15.57 2.83 11.95
CA THR A 137 -15.70 3.93 10.99
C THR A 137 -14.56 4.92 11.15
N VAL A 138 -13.98 5.34 10.02
CA VAL A 138 -12.88 6.31 9.94
C VAL A 138 -13.28 7.49 9.08
N ASN A 139 -12.93 8.70 9.55
CA ASN A 139 -13.14 9.92 8.80
C ASN A 139 -12.22 9.95 7.56
N PRO A 140 -12.77 10.09 6.34
CA PRO A 140 -11.96 10.10 5.13
C PRO A 140 -10.94 11.23 5.03
N ASN A 141 -11.26 12.42 5.56
CA ASN A 141 -10.34 13.58 5.53
C ASN A 141 -9.11 13.32 6.40
N ASP A 142 -9.33 12.86 7.62
CA ASP A 142 -8.25 12.56 8.57
C ASP A 142 -7.38 11.42 8.04
N LEU A 143 -8.00 10.37 7.48
CA LEU A 143 -7.30 9.23 6.91
C LEU A 143 -6.44 9.61 5.70
N LEU A 144 -6.99 10.39 4.77
CA LEU A 144 -6.25 10.83 3.58
C LEU A 144 -5.08 11.74 3.95
N ALA A 145 -5.29 12.68 4.88
CA ALA A 145 -4.25 13.59 5.35
C ALA A 145 -3.11 12.83 6.06
N ASP A 146 -3.44 11.87 6.93
CA ASP A 146 -2.48 11.02 7.64
C ASP A 146 -1.65 10.19 6.64
N LEU A 147 -2.31 9.54 5.67
CA LEU A 147 -1.64 8.73 4.65
C LEU A 147 -0.69 9.56 3.78
N ARG A 148 -1.10 10.76 3.33
CA ARG A 148 -0.23 11.63 2.52
C ARG A 148 0.96 12.18 3.30
N LYS A 149 0.80 12.44 4.60
CA LYS A 149 1.87 12.95 5.47
C LYS A 149 2.88 11.87 5.85
N ASN A 150 2.41 10.66 6.13
CA ASN A 150 3.22 9.55 6.67
C ASN A 150 3.53 8.52 5.58
N ILE A 151 4.55 8.79 4.77
CA ILE A 151 4.97 7.95 3.65
C ILE A 151 5.91 6.83 4.13
N GLY A 152 5.61 5.58 3.75
CA GLY A 152 6.49 4.42 4.01
C GLY A 152 6.60 3.99 5.48
N ILE A 153 5.73 4.51 6.34
CA ILE A 153 5.65 4.18 7.76
C ILE A 153 4.20 3.89 8.15
N ASP A 154 4.02 3.23 9.29
CA ASP A 154 2.70 3.05 9.88
C ASP A 154 2.09 4.40 10.24
N THR A 155 0.84 4.60 9.82
CA THR A 155 0.13 5.86 10.00
C THR A 155 -0.36 6.02 11.44
N PHE A 156 -0.71 7.25 11.83
CA PHE A 156 -1.24 7.54 13.17
C PHE A 156 -2.55 6.79 13.45
N LEU A 157 -3.41 6.65 12.42
CA LEU A 157 -4.62 5.83 12.48
C LEU A 157 -4.34 4.33 12.43
N GLY A 158 -3.08 3.94 12.20
CA GLY A 158 -2.61 2.58 12.00
C GLY A 158 -3.40 1.86 10.93
N LEU A 159 -3.55 2.50 9.78
CA LEU A 159 -4.05 1.94 8.53
C LEU A 159 -3.02 2.26 7.43
N PRO A 160 -2.45 1.26 6.75
CA PRO A 160 -2.90 -0.14 6.72
C PRO A 160 -2.59 -0.94 7.99
N GLY A 161 -1.87 -0.40 8.98
CA GLY A 161 -1.78 -1.00 10.32
C GLY A 161 -0.63 -1.97 10.52
N GLY A 162 0.51 -1.67 9.92
CA GLY A 162 1.67 -2.54 9.93
C GLY A 162 1.72 -3.46 8.74
N VAL A 163 2.94 -3.88 8.45
CA VAL A 163 3.21 -5.04 7.61
C VAL A 163 2.40 -6.24 8.12
N ASN A 164 1.73 -6.93 7.20
CA ASN A 164 0.92 -8.14 7.46
C ASN A 164 -0.32 -7.94 8.34
N SER A 165 -0.85 -6.73 8.47
CA SER A 165 -2.16 -6.55 9.11
C SER A 165 -3.27 -7.19 8.27
N GLY A 166 -3.20 -7.12 6.94
CA GLY A 166 -4.31 -7.51 6.07
C GLY A 166 -5.56 -6.62 6.20
N LEU A 167 -5.44 -5.42 6.79
CA LEU A 167 -6.54 -4.47 6.92
C LEU A 167 -6.64 -3.56 5.70
N SER A 168 -7.87 -3.23 5.32
CA SER A 168 -8.18 -2.18 4.34
C SER A 168 -9.48 -1.46 4.75
N VAL A 169 -9.99 -0.59 3.89
CA VAL A 169 -11.24 0.14 4.12
C VAL A 169 -12.20 -0.05 2.96
N LYS A 170 -13.50 0.04 3.26
CA LYS A 170 -14.59 0.02 2.28
C LYS A 170 -15.51 1.23 2.47
N LEU A 171 -16.25 1.61 1.43
CA LEU A 171 -17.30 2.63 1.53
C LEU A 171 -18.48 2.11 2.38
N VAL A 172 -19.13 3.02 3.11
CA VAL A 172 -20.37 2.81 3.87
C VAL A 172 -21.39 3.91 3.58
#